data_AF-A0A4Q2UXH3-F1
#
_entry.id   AF-A0A4Q2UXH3-F1
#
_cell.length_a   1.000
_cell.length_b   1.000
_cell.length_c   1.000
_cell.angle_alpha   90.00
_cell.angle_beta   90.00
_cell.angle_gamma   90.00
#
_symmetry.space_group_name_H-M   'P 1'
#
loop_
_entity.id
_entity.type
_entity.pdbx_description
1 polymer ?
#
loop_
_entity_poly.entity_id
_entity_poly.type
_entity_poly.pdbx_seq_one_letter_code
_entity_poly.pdbx_strand_id
1 'polypeptide(L)'
;YSPLFFVFSYLDGRCLKGLYGRYSLRLHFEPYYDGRPNAEGYIVRYHGNYLMQQVVSMELIDLLASNYAINLKVTGEQDSDAQSVEQVVKHESAQSVEEEKLDQAGYGYELAHIKA
;
A
#
# COMPACT_ATOMS: atom_id res chain seq x y z
N TYR A 1 -19.27 -27.92 -9.97
CA TYR A 1 -18.96 -26.68 -9.23
C TYR A 1 -17.89 -25.93 -10.00
N SER A 2 -18.08 -24.63 -10.24
CA SER A 2 -17.07 -23.77 -10.87
C SER A 2 -16.30 -23.06 -9.78
N PRO A 3 -14.95 -23.02 -9.84
CA PRO A 3 -14.17 -22.25 -8.88
C PRO A 3 -14.47 -20.76 -9.01
N LEU A 4 -14.52 -20.05 -7.88
CA LEU A 4 -14.68 -18.60 -7.83
C LEU A 4 -13.32 -17.97 -7.52
N PHE A 5 -12.95 -16.96 -8.29
CA PHE A 5 -11.73 -16.20 -8.06
C PHE A 5 -12.06 -14.77 -7.69
N PHE A 6 -11.46 -14.30 -6.59
CA PHE A 6 -11.39 -12.87 -6.30
C PHE A 6 -10.04 -12.35 -6.74
N VAL A 7 -10.04 -11.26 -7.48
CA VAL A 7 -8.83 -10.55 -7.90
C VAL A 7 -8.97 -9.11 -7.46
N PHE A 8 -7.98 -8.62 -6.72
CA PHE A 8 -7.85 -7.23 -6.37
C PHE A 8 -6.56 -6.68 -6.94
N SER A 9 -6.63 -5.48 -7.50
CA SER A 9 -5.48 -4.79 -8.06
C SER A 9 -5.53 -3.30 -7.74
N TYR A 10 -4.36 -2.69 -7.59
CA TYR A 10 -4.26 -1.25 -7.70
C TYR A 10 -4.46 -0.85 -9.17
N LEU A 11 -5.16 0.27 -9.41
CA LEU A 11 -5.42 0.76 -10.77
C LEU A 11 -4.13 1.14 -11.50
N ASP A 12 -3.17 1.72 -10.79
CA ASP A 12 -1.81 1.96 -11.28
C ASP A 12 -0.82 2.26 -10.14
N GLY A 13 0.45 2.45 -10.49
CA GLY A 13 1.52 2.82 -9.55
C GLY A 13 1.43 4.24 -8.97
N ARG A 14 0.42 5.05 -9.31
CA ARG A 14 0.19 6.36 -8.67
C ARG A 14 -0.58 6.21 -7.36
N CYS A 15 -1.36 5.14 -7.18
CA CYS A 15 -2.05 4.86 -5.91
C CYS A 15 -1.10 4.78 -4.71
N LEU A 16 0.19 4.51 -4.95
CA LEU A 16 1.21 4.37 -3.93
C LEU A 16 2.31 5.44 -4.04
N LYS A 17 2.15 6.43 -4.93
CA LYS A 17 3.11 7.55 -5.03
C LYS A 17 3.19 8.28 -3.69
N GLY A 18 4.41 8.50 -3.21
CA GLY A 18 4.69 9.07 -1.88
C GLY A 18 4.83 8.04 -0.76
N LEU A 19 4.43 6.78 -1.00
CA LEU A 19 4.65 5.66 -0.07
C LEU A 19 5.81 4.75 -0.52
N TYR A 20 6.29 4.90 -1.76
CA TYR A 20 7.48 4.23 -2.27
C TYR A 20 8.77 4.75 -1.60
N GLY A 21 9.76 3.87 -1.44
CA GLY A 21 11.01 4.15 -0.74
C GLY A 21 11.12 3.24 0.48
N ARG A 22 10.98 3.83 1.68
CA ARG A 22 11.10 3.10 2.96
C ARG A 22 9.97 2.14 3.27
N TYR A 23 8.87 2.09 2.52
CA TYR A 23 7.76 1.21 2.84
C TYR A 23 7.49 0.20 1.75
N SER A 24 7.47 -1.07 2.15
CA SER A 24 6.92 -2.17 1.35
C SER A 24 5.47 -2.38 1.73
N LEU A 25 4.57 -2.20 0.78
CA LEU A 25 3.13 -2.35 1.01
C LEU A 25 2.67 -3.75 0.62
N ARG A 26 1.84 -4.37 1.47
CA ARG A 26 1.23 -5.68 1.23
C ARG A 26 -0.28 -5.60 1.38
N LEU A 27 -0.97 -6.34 0.53
CA LEU A 27 -2.43 -6.48 0.55
C LEU A 27 -2.83 -7.79 1.27
N HIS A 28 -3.89 -7.71 2.06
CA HIS A 28 -4.47 -8.83 2.80
C HIS A 28 -5.97 -8.92 2.54
N PHE A 29 -6.47 -10.16 2.43
CA PHE A 29 -7.87 -10.50 2.19
C PHE A 29 -8.38 -11.44 3.26
N GLU A 30 -9.54 -11.09 3.79
CA GLU A 30 -10.27 -11.90 4.75
C GLU A 30 -11.75 -11.92 4.35
N PRO A 31 -12.18 -12.86 3.50
CA PRO A 31 -13.59 -13.14 3.28
C PRO A 31 -14.23 -13.74 4.53
N TYR A 32 -15.43 -13.26 4.86
CA TYR A 32 -16.26 -13.74 5.97
C TYR A 32 -17.72 -13.86 5.55
N TYR A 33 -18.46 -14.69 6.26
CA TYR A 33 -19.91 -14.79 6.10
C TYR A 33 -20.59 -13.51 6.59
N ASP A 34 -21.58 -13.03 5.83
CA ASP A 34 -22.36 -11.84 6.18
C ASP A 34 -22.98 -11.99 7.58
N GLY A 35 -22.83 -10.96 8.41
CA GLY A 35 -23.26 -10.96 9.82
C GLY A 35 -22.28 -11.51 10.86
N ARG A 36 -21.05 -11.93 10.48
CA ARG A 36 -19.99 -12.34 11.42
C ARG A 36 -18.66 -11.61 11.18
N PRO A 37 -18.57 -10.30 11.53
CA PRO A 37 -17.42 -9.45 11.19
C PRO A 37 -16.14 -9.70 12.04
N ASN A 38 -16.13 -10.71 12.92
CA ASN A 38 -15.01 -10.94 13.84
C ASN A 38 -14.06 -12.04 13.33
N ALA A 39 -12.83 -12.05 13.87
CA ALA A 39 -11.72 -12.94 13.53
C ALA A 39 -12.00 -14.46 13.69
N GLU A 40 -13.21 -14.87 14.08
CA GLU A 40 -13.62 -16.27 14.21
C GLU A 40 -14.47 -16.76 13.02
N GLY A 41 -14.84 -15.86 12.09
CA GLY A 41 -15.72 -16.14 10.95
C GLY A 41 -15.05 -16.13 9.57
N TYR A 42 -13.72 -16.03 9.51
CA TYR A 42 -13.02 -15.98 8.22
C TYR A 42 -13.02 -17.35 7.55
N ILE A 43 -13.27 -17.35 6.24
CA ILE A 43 -13.30 -18.57 5.43
C ILE A 43 -11.87 -18.98 5.09
N VAL A 44 -11.03 -17.99 4.75
CA VAL A 44 -9.59 -18.14 4.50
C VAL A 44 -8.92 -16.79 4.75
N ARG A 45 -7.64 -16.78 5.12
CA ARG A 45 -6.76 -15.61 5.11
C ARG A 45 -5.71 -15.79 4.02
N TYR A 46 -5.64 -14.87 3.05
CA TYR A 46 -4.63 -14.91 2.00
C TYR A 46 -3.63 -13.75 2.15
N HIS A 47 -2.35 -14.09 2.08
CA HIS A 47 -1.25 -13.15 2.03
C HIS A 47 -0.66 -13.16 0.63
N GLY A 48 -0.71 -12.02 -0.07
CA GLY A 48 -0.07 -11.88 -1.39
C GLY A 48 1.42 -12.23 -1.33
N ASN A 49 1.94 -12.82 -2.41
CA ASN A 49 3.36 -13.17 -2.53
C ASN A 49 4.22 -11.88 -2.49
N TYR A 50 5.37 -11.94 -1.82
CA TYR A 50 6.26 -10.81 -1.53
C TYR A 50 6.67 -9.99 -2.78
N LEU A 51 6.64 -10.59 -3.96
CA LEU A 51 7.04 -9.98 -5.22
C LEU A 51 5.87 -9.36 -6.02
N MET A 52 4.62 -9.53 -5.58
CA MET A 52 3.44 -9.01 -6.27
C MET A 52 2.91 -7.77 -5.57
N GLN A 53 3.46 -6.61 -5.94
CA GLN A 53 3.09 -5.33 -5.32
C GLN A 53 1.77 -4.73 -5.83
N GLN A 54 1.18 -5.29 -6.91
CA GLN A 54 0.07 -4.65 -7.62
C GLN A 54 -1.21 -5.46 -7.72
N VAL A 55 -1.14 -6.79 -7.64
CA VAL A 55 -2.28 -7.68 -7.82
C VAL A 55 -2.18 -8.83 -6.85
N VAL A 56 -3.33 -9.28 -6.39
CA VAL A 56 -3.47 -10.38 -5.45
C VAL A 56 -4.76 -11.08 -5.77
N SER A 57 -4.68 -12.40 -5.90
CA SER A 57 -5.79 -13.24 -6.27
C SER A 57 -5.96 -14.37 -5.28
N MET A 58 -7.20 -14.80 -5.11
CA MET A 58 -7.54 -15.92 -4.27
C MET A 58 -8.59 -16.78 -4.97
N GLU A 59 -8.33 -18.09 -4.98
CA GLU A 59 -9.30 -19.11 -5.37
C GLU A 59 -10.10 -19.54 -4.13
N LEU A 60 -11.42 -19.53 -4.26
CA LEU A 60 -12.32 -20.11 -3.27
C LEU A 60 -12.98 -21.35 -3.86
N ILE A 61 -12.72 -22.47 -3.18
CA ILE A 61 -13.30 -23.77 -3.48
C ILE A 61 -14.47 -23.98 -2.49
N ASP A 62 -15.58 -24.55 -2.98
CA ASP A 62 -16.73 -24.97 -2.18
C ASP A 62 -17.46 -23.86 -1.38
N LEU A 63 -17.62 -22.68 -1.98
CA LEU A 63 -18.43 -21.61 -1.39
C LEU A 63 -19.93 -21.98 -1.39
N LEU A 64 -20.59 -21.84 -0.23
CA LEU A 64 -22.05 -22.00 -0.13
C LEU A 64 -22.77 -20.83 -0.81
N ALA A 65 -23.98 -21.06 -1.31
CA ALA A 65 -24.82 -19.98 -1.84
C ALA A 65 -25.31 -19.09 -0.67
N SER A 66 -24.59 -18.00 -0.42
CA SER A 66 -24.86 -17.06 0.68
C SER A 66 -24.27 -15.68 0.36
N ASN A 67 -24.54 -14.73 1.25
CA ASN A 67 -23.90 -13.42 1.22
C ASN A 67 -22.54 -13.50 1.92
N TYR A 68 -21.54 -12.86 1.31
CA TYR A 68 -20.18 -12.77 1.81
C TYR A 68 -19.77 -11.31 1.82
N ALA A 69 -18.99 -10.95 2.84
CA ALA A 69 -18.30 -9.68 2.89
C ALA A 69 -16.79 -9.93 2.87
N ILE A 70 -16.06 -8.99 2.28
CA ILE A 70 -14.61 -9.10 2.11
C ILE A 70 -13.97 -7.92 2.81
N ASN A 71 -13.15 -8.21 3.82
CA ASN A 71 -12.30 -7.19 4.42
C ASN A 71 -11.01 -7.07 3.61
N LEU A 72 -10.74 -5.85 3.18
CA LEU A 72 -9.49 -5.48 2.52
C LEU A 72 -8.61 -4.72 3.52
N LYS A 73 -7.36 -5.16 3.67
CA LYS A 73 -6.38 -4.47 4.50
C LYS A 73 -5.08 -4.25 3.73
N VAL A 74 -4.55 -3.04 3.83
CA VAL A 74 -3.20 -2.67 3.37
C VAL A 74 -2.28 -2.59 4.60
N THR A 75 -1.12 -3.23 4.57
CA THR A 75 -0.09 -3.09 5.59
C THR A 75 1.18 -2.53 4.98
N GLY A 76 1.83 -1.59 5.65
CA GLY A 76 3.17 -1.14 5.30
C GLY A 76 4.21 -1.72 6.26
N GLU A 77 5.29 -2.24 5.69
CA GLU A 77 6.48 -2.66 6.42
C GLU A 77 7.60 -1.65 6.11
N GLN A 78 8.17 -1.07 7.16
CA GLN A 78 9.25 -0.09 7.00
C GLN A 78 10.58 -0.81 6.79
N ASP A 79 11.20 -0.59 5.65
CA ASP A 79 12.60 -0.89 5.38
C ASP A 79 13.47 0.18 6.05
N SER A 80 14.21 -0.23 7.08
CA SER A 80 15.09 0.65 7.85
C SER A 80 16.42 0.91 7.14
N ASP A 81 16.80 0.05 6.20
CA ASP A 81 18.03 0.13 5.43
C ASP A 81 17.87 1.05 4.21
N ALA A 82 16.63 1.25 3.75
CA ALA A 82 16.31 2.22 2.71
C ALA A 82 16.54 3.68 3.20
N GLN A 83 17.03 4.52 2.29
CA GLN A 83 17.22 5.95 2.57
C GLN A 83 15.88 6.62 2.84
N SER A 84 15.82 7.46 3.88
CA SER A 84 14.68 8.33 4.14
C SER A 84 14.52 9.35 3.02
N VAL A 85 13.31 9.91 2.90
CA VAL A 85 13.05 11.02 1.97
C VAL A 85 13.99 12.18 2.27
N GLU A 86 14.24 12.50 3.54
CA GLU A 86 15.16 13.56 3.94
C GLU A 86 16.60 13.26 3.51
N GLN A 87 17.05 12.00 3.60
CA GLN A 87 18.39 11.61 3.17
C GLN A 87 18.53 11.65 1.64
N VAL A 88 17.51 11.19 0.89
CA VAL A 88 17.51 11.26 -0.57
C VAL A 88 17.51 12.72 -1.02
N VAL A 89 16.62 13.55 -0.47
CA VAL A 89 16.54 14.98 -0.81
C VAL A 89 17.86 15.68 -0.51
N LYS A 90 18.48 15.46 0.65
CA LYS A 90 19.80 16.04 0.99
C LYS A 90 20.91 15.58 0.05
N HIS A 91 20.90 14.30 -0.35
CA HIS A 91 21.92 13.77 -1.25
C HIS A 91 21.79 14.37 -2.64
N GLU A 92 20.58 14.36 -3.20
CA GLU A 92 20.27 14.87 -4.54
C GLU A 92 20.43 16.40 -4.62
N SER A 93 20.05 17.13 -3.56
CA SER A 93 20.23 18.60 -3.52
C SER A 93 21.70 18.98 -3.45
N ALA A 94 22.52 18.26 -2.68
CA ALA A 94 23.96 18.50 -2.57
C ALA A 94 24.73 18.20 -3.87
N GLN A 95 24.16 17.40 -4.77
CA GLN A 95 24.75 17.07 -6.07
C GLN A 95 24.18 17.91 -7.22
N SER A 96 23.16 18.74 -6.96
CA SER A 96 22.45 19.51 -7.99
C SER A 96 23.15 20.83 -8.30
N VAL A 97 23.34 21.09 -9.59
CA VAL A 97 23.92 22.36 -10.11
C VAL A 97 22.96 23.55 -9.93
N GLU A 98 21.67 23.31 -9.66
CA GLU A 98 20.65 24.34 -9.44
C GLU A 98 20.23 24.50 -7.96
N GLU A 99 21.20 24.50 -7.04
CA GLU A 99 21.00 24.63 -5.59
C GLU A 99 20.09 25.82 -5.21
N GLU A 100 20.27 26.98 -5.85
CA GLU A 100 19.53 28.21 -5.56
C GLU A 100 18.01 28.10 -5.81
N LYS A 101 17.59 27.33 -6.81
CA LYS A 101 16.17 27.13 -7.10
C LYS A 101 15.51 26.17 -6.12
N LEU A 102 16.26 25.18 -5.66
CA LEU A 102 15.78 24.23 -4.64
C LEU A 102 15.60 24.93 -3.29
N ASP A 103 16.52 25.82 -2.92
CA ASP A 103 16.41 26.65 -1.71
C ASP A 103 15.17 27.56 -1.73
N GLN A 104 14.91 28.24 -2.86
CA GLN A 104 13.71 29.07 -3.00
C GLN A 104 12.42 28.26 -2.90
N ALA A 105 12.38 27.07 -3.50
CA ALA A 105 11.23 26.17 -3.42
C ALA A 105 11.01 25.65 -1.99
N GLY A 106 12.09 25.27 -1.30
CA GLY A 106 12.06 24.82 0.09
C GLY A 106 11.55 25.91 1.04
N TYR A 107 12.08 27.13 0.91
CA TYR A 107 11.65 28.28 1.71
C TYR A 107 10.17 28.63 1.48
N GLY A 108 9.70 28.56 0.23
CA GLY A 108 8.28 28.77 -0.09
C GLY A 108 7.36 27.72 0.55
N TYR A 109 7.78 26.46 0.59
CA TYR A 109 7.03 25.39 1.24
C TYR A 109 6.95 25.59 2.76
N GLU A 110 8.07 25.94 3.39
CA GLU A 110 8.16 26.18 4.84
C GLU A 110 7.25 27.34 5.25
N LEU A 111 7.28 28.46 4.52
CA LEU A 111 6.38 29.59 4.73
C LEU A 111 4.89 29.23 4.61
N ALA A 112 4.54 28.32 3.69
CA ALA A 112 3.16 27.87 3.51
C ALA A 112 2.66 26.95 4.65
N HIS A 113 3.57 26.21 5.31
CA HIS A 113 3.23 25.27 6.39
C HIS A 113 3.39 25.83 7.81
N ILE A 114 4.03 26.99 8.01
CA ILE A 114 4.18 27.64 9.33
C ILE A 114 2.84 28.13 9.94
N LYS A 115 1.71 28.02 9.24
CA LYS A 115 0.39 28.47 9.72
C LYS A 115 -0.75 27.43 9.62
N ALA A 116 -0.44 26.14 9.55
CA ALA A 116 -1.45 25.08 9.58
C ALA A 116 -1.67 24.54 11.01
#